data_AF-A0ABD0NTM6-F1
#
_entry.id   AF-A0ABD0NTM6-F1
#
_cell.length_a   1.000
_cell.length_b   1.000
_cell.length_c   1.000
_cell.angle_alpha   90.00
_cell.angle_beta   90.00
_cell.angle_gamma   90.00
#
_symmetry.space_group_name_H-M   'P 1'
#
loop_
_entity.id
_entity.type
_entity.pdbx_description
1 polymer ?
#
loop_
_entity_poly.entity_id
_entity_poly.type
_entity_poly.pdbx_seq_one_letter_code
_entity_poly.pdbx_strand_id
1 'polypeptide(L)' 'VTSRWTFRCPGCPQALSHDDSHFHERHKCINFFVKVYGYMPLLYTQFRVDSVLFKTRLPHDKT' A
#
# COMPACT_ATOMS: atom_id res chain seq x y z
N VAL A 1 6.65 17.56 -3.09
CA VAL A 1 6.28 16.59 -2.03
C VAL A 1 4.76 16.38 -2.12
N THR A 2 4.29 15.19 -2.51
CA THR A 2 2.86 14.88 -2.54
C THR A 2 2.34 14.73 -1.11
N SER A 3 1.21 15.33 -0.76
CA SER A 3 0.61 15.16 0.58
C SER A 3 0.37 13.67 0.83
N ARG A 4 0.92 13.15 1.94
CA ARG A 4 0.77 11.75 2.33
C ARG A 4 -0.67 11.53 2.80
N TRP A 5 -1.54 11.09 1.90
CA TRP A 5 -2.86 10.58 2.25
C TRP A 5 -2.72 9.13 2.72
N THR A 6 -2.75 8.91 4.03
CA THR A 6 -2.78 7.56 4.59
C THR A 6 -4.23 7.07 4.62
N PHE A 7 -4.49 5.94 3.96
CA PHE A 7 -5.78 5.28 4.06
C PHE A 7 -5.94 4.76 5.49
N ARG A 8 -6.82 5.39 6.28
CA ARG A 8 -7.12 4.90 7.63
C ARG A 8 -8.07 3.71 7.51
N CYS A 9 -7.67 2.55 8.00
CA CYS A 9 -8.56 1.40 8.11
C CYS A 9 -9.48 1.59 9.33
N PRO A 10 -10.81 1.78 9.15
CA PRO A 10 -11.72 2.12 10.24
C PRO A 10 -11.92 1.00 11.29
N GLY A 11 -11.47 -0.22 11.01
CA GLY A 11 -11.58 -1.37 11.93
C GLY A 11 -10.23 -1.98 12.34
N CYS A 12 -9.11 -1.37 11.97
CA CYS A 12 -7.79 -1.90 12.31
C CYS A 12 -7.27 -1.23 13.58
N PRO A 13 -6.84 -1.99 14.62
CA PRO A 13 -6.36 -1.42 15.87
C PRO A 13 -5.06 -0.62 15.67
N GLN A 14 -4.19 -1.07 14.77
CA GLN A 14 -2.98 -0.38 14.35
C GLN A 14 -2.62 -0.79 12.92
N ALA A 15 -1.95 0.10 12.18
CA ALA A 15 -1.42 -0.25 10.87
C ALA A 15 -0.23 -1.21 11.03
N LEU A 16 -0.20 -2.30 10.25
CA LEU A 16 0.92 -3.25 10.19
C LEU A 16 2.26 -2.55 9.88
N SER A 17 2.22 -1.42 9.15
CA SER A 17 3.39 -0.61 8.85
C SER A 17 3.99 0.12 10.06
N HIS A 18 3.37 0.05 11.24
CA HIS A 18 3.90 0.63 12.48
C HIS A 18 4.98 -0.27 13.11
N ASP A 19 5.01 -1.55 12.77
CA ASP A 19 6.02 -2.48 13.25
C ASP A 19 7.12 -2.71 12.19
N ASP A 20 8.38 -2.48 12.57
CA ASP A 20 9.53 -2.71 11.69
C ASP A 20 9.73 -4.21 11.36
N SER A 21 9.25 -5.10 12.23
CA SER A 21 9.32 -6.56 12.01
C SER A 21 8.55 -6.96 10.75
N HIS A 22 7.44 -6.27 10.47
CA HIS A 22 6.60 -6.53 9.31
C HIS A 22 7.34 -6.31 7.98
N PHE A 23 8.25 -5.33 7.91
CA PHE A 23 9.06 -5.12 6.71
C PHE A 23 10.03 -6.28 6.49
N HIS A 24 10.61 -6.84 7.56
CA HIS A 24 11.49 -8.00 7.45
C HIS A 24 10.73 -9.24 6.96
N GLU A 25 9.52 -9.47 7.49
CA GLU A 25 8.62 -10.53 7.03
C GLU A 25 8.28 -10.36 5.54
N ARG A 26 7.91 -9.14 5.13
CA ARG A 26 7.62 -8.83 3.73
C ARG A 26 8.77 -9.18 2.78
N HIS A 27 10.01 -8.89 3.15
CA HIS A 27 11.18 -9.27 2.34
C HIS A 27 11.32 -10.80 2.24
N LYS A 28 11.08 -11.53 3.34
CA LYS A 28 11.08 -13.00 3.34
C LYS A 28 10.00 -13.55 2.39
N CYS A 29 8.79 -12.99 2.43
CA CYS A 29 7.70 -13.39 1.53
C CYS A 29 8.06 -13.22 0.05
N ILE A 30 8.63 -12.07 -0.33
CA ILE A 30 9.04 -11.82 -1.73
C ILE A 30 10.06 -12.87 -2.18
N ASN A 31 11.09 -13.13 -1.37
CA ASN A 31 12.11 -14.14 -1.68
C ASN A 31 11.53 -15.56 -1.76
N PHE A 32 10.53 -15.87 -0.94
CA PHE A 32 9.82 -17.15 -1.02
C PHE A 32 9.08 -17.26 -2.37
N PHE A 33 8.36 -16.23 -2.79
CA PHE A 33 7.66 -16.25 -4.07
C PHE A 33 8.61 -16.38 -5.27
N VAL A 34 9.78 -15.73 -5.24
CA VAL A 34 10.80 -15.92 -6.28
C VAL A 34 11.21 -17.39 -6.41
N LYS A 35 11.34 -18.12 -5.30
CA LYS A 35 11.65 -19.56 -5.31
C LYS A 35 10.50 -20.39 -5.86
N VAL A 36 9.25 -20.06 -5.50
CA VAL A 36 8.04 -20.78 -5.97
C VAL A 36 7.84 -20.59 -7.47
N TYR A 37 8.00 -19.37 -7.98
CA TYR A 37 7.83 -19.07 -9.40
C TYR A 37 9.06 -19.36 -10.26
N GLY A 38 10.24 -19.53 -9.64
CA GLY A 38 11.51 -19.76 -10.34
C GLY A 38 12.15 -18.50 -10.94
N TYR A 39 11.52 -17.33 -10.80
CA TYR A 39 12.04 -16.04 -11.23
C TYR A 39 11.33 -14.89 -10.49
N MET A 40 11.79 -13.64 -10.68
CA MET A 40 11.15 -12.43 -10.15
C MET A 40 10.17 -11.85 -11.18
N PRO A 41 8.84 -11.94 -10.98
CA PRO A 41 7.86 -11.44 -11.94
C PRO A 41 7.56 -9.94 -11.80
N LEU A 42 7.99 -9.29 -10.71
CA LEU A 42 7.67 -7.90 -10.43
C LEU A 42 8.39 -6.96 -11.42
N LEU A 43 7.61 -6.11 -12.11
CA LEU A 43 8.12 -5.08 -13.01
C LEU A 43 8.10 -3.72 -12.33
N TYR A 44 9.15 -2.93 -12.55
CA TYR A 44 9.19 -1.55 -12.09
C TYR A 44 8.24 -0.68 -12.92
N THR A 45 7.50 0.21 -12.25
CA THR A 45 6.70 1.23 -12.90
C THR A 45 6.77 2.53 -12.11
N GLN A 46 6.76 3.63 -12.83
CA GLN A 46 6.64 4.99 -12.27
C GLN A 46 5.30 5.63 -12.60
N PHE A 47 4.48 4.95 -13.41
CA PHE A 47 3.18 5.46 -13.84
C PHE A 47 2.23 5.52 -12.64
N ARG A 48 1.71 6.71 -12.35
CA ARG A 48 0.71 6.95 -11.33
C ARG A 48 -0.56 7.43 -12.02
N VAL A 49 -1.64 6.67 -11.87
CA VAL A 49 -2.98 7.15 -12.20
C VAL A 49 -3.49 7.89 -10.98
N ASP A 50 -3.15 9.18 -10.90
CA ASP A 50 -3.78 10.04 -9.89
C ASP A 50 -5.25 10.21 -10.29
N SER A 51 -6.16 9.71 -9.46
CA SER A 51 -7.60 9.89 -9.69
C SER A 51 -7.91 11.37 -9.89
N VAL A 52 -8.77 11.75 -10.83
CA VAL A 52 -9.27 13.14 -10.95
C VAL A 52 -9.88 13.63 -9.63
N LEU A 53 -10.31 12.67 -8.78
CA LEU A 53 -10.81 12.85 -7.42
C LEU A 53 -9.72 12.98 -6.32
N PHE A 54 -8.43 13.08 -6.66
CA PHE A 54 -7.30 13.19 -5.71
C PHE A 54 -7.34 14.45 -4.81
N LYS A 55 -8.39 15.28 -4.93
CA LYS A 55 -8.72 16.42 -4.06
C LYS A 55 -10.23 16.69 -3.90
N THR A 56 -11.13 15.83 -4.37
CA THR A 56 -12.56 16.07 -4.12
C THR A 56 -12.87 15.78 -2.66
N ARG A 57 -13.21 16.83 -1.91
CA ARG A 57 -13.91 16.68 -0.64
C ARG A 57 -15.26 16.03 -0.96
N LEU A 58 -15.39 14.73 -0.72
CA LEU A 58 -16.70 14.11 -0.70
C LEU A 58 -17.46 14.73 0.49
N PRO A 59 -18.66 15.30 0.27
CA PRO A 59 -19.45 15.85 1.37
C PRO A 59 -19.72 14.73 2.39
N HIS A 60 -19.51 15.04 3.66
CA HIS A 60 -19.62 14.08 4.77
C HIS A 60 -21.07 13.77 5.17
N ASP A 61 -22.01 14.06 4.28
CA ASP A 61 -23.42 14.08 4.61
C ASP A 61 -24.24 13.52 3.45
N LYS A 62 -24.56 12.23 3.57
CA LYS A 62 -25.86 11.67 3.20
C LYS A 62 -26.14 10.48 4.11
N THR A 63 -26.96 10.74 5.13
CA THR A 63 -27.75 9.80 5.97
C THR A 63 -27.02 8.84 6.88
#